data_AF-A0A7J6HAK3-F1
#
_entry.id   AF-A0A7J6HAK3-F1
#
_cell.length_a   1.000
_cell.length_b   1.000
_cell.length_c   1.000
_cell.angle_alpha   90.00
_cell.angle_beta   90.00
_cell.angle_gamma   90.00
#
_symmetry.space_group_name_H-M   'P 1'
#
loop_
_entity.id
_entity.type
_entity.pdbx_description
1 polymer ?
#
loop_
_entity_poly.entity_id
_entity_poly.type
_entity_poly.pdbx_seq_one_letter_code
_entity_poly.pdbx_strand_id
1 'polypeptide(L)'
;MSWLRTAVNRAAEVGGQNQLRRTMRSYADSVVVHAGNAVAGGARILQERIGMRNLQGFKHTVKRLEEVSVSCRGVERVQLLRRWLVALKEVEKLSSATSDESPSEQHHDSPTNTFDDKDNSPKRPTLVLYVDSHGDVPRNFLDVFLYSQALEGITLSMILEAPNDEEVPLLLELYGLCLTGGKEVHIDVMRRVQDLSEAFSGCHEEVLIKREELLQFAQGAIAGLKINSDIARIDDEVCSIKEKLNNLNNKDGETTLETEPALAEIQLCFNLEALLLKKKLLRNGDSPEMHAEKVYKLKILLESLANSTSKAEKRILDHRSHKEEALSFRVAKSDEVHHIEKACAIYYLKILNDCSFVK
;
A
#
# COMPACT_ATOMS: atom_id res chain seq x y z
N MET A 1 24.92 -9.50 -33.91
CA MET A 1 23.88 -9.68 -32.86
C MET A 1 23.17 -8.39 -32.43
N SER A 2 23.38 -7.22 -33.06
CA SER A 2 22.83 -5.93 -32.57
C SER A 2 21.47 -5.51 -33.17
N TRP A 3 21.04 -6.07 -34.30
CA TRP A 3 19.74 -5.74 -34.91
C TRP A 3 18.56 -6.26 -34.08
N LEU A 4 18.69 -7.49 -33.56
CA LEU A 4 17.58 -8.23 -32.95
C LEU A 4 17.13 -7.62 -31.62
N ARG A 5 18.06 -7.03 -30.86
CA ARG A 5 17.72 -6.25 -29.65
C ARG A 5 17.02 -4.93 -29.99
N THR A 6 17.41 -4.25 -31.07
CA THR A 6 16.80 -2.97 -31.46
C THR A 6 15.40 -3.16 -32.03
N ALA A 7 15.17 -4.25 -32.78
CA ALA A 7 13.84 -4.59 -33.30
C ALA A 7 12.87 -4.99 -32.19
N VAL A 8 13.32 -5.75 -31.18
CA VAL A 8 12.50 -6.12 -30.01
C VAL A 8 12.18 -4.92 -29.13
N ASN A 9 13.13 -4.00 -28.93
CA ASN A 9 12.88 -2.78 -28.17
C ASN A 9 11.89 -1.84 -28.87
N ARG A 10 11.98 -1.69 -30.20
CA ARG A 10 11.00 -0.91 -30.97
C ARG A 10 9.63 -1.57 -31.04
N ALA A 11 9.55 -2.90 -31.10
CA ALA A 11 8.27 -3.61 -31.05
C ALA A 11 7.58 -3.49 -29.67
N ALA A 12 8.36 -3.42 -28.59
CA ALA A 12 7.86 -3.19 -27.23
C ALA A 12 7.43 -1.74 -26.95
N GLU A 13 7.75 -0.78 -27.82
CA GLU A 13 7.32 0.62 -27.68
C GLU A 13 6.00 0.90 -28.42
N VAL A 14 5.62 0.06 -29.39
CA VAL A 14 4.43 0.28 -30.23
C VAL A 14 3.19 -0.47 -29.72
N GLY A 15 3.35 -1.44 -28.80
CA GLY A 15 2.24 -2.21 -28.23
C GLY A 15 2.09 -2.03 -26.72
N GLY A 16 1.26 -1.08 -26.28
CA GLY A 16 0.74 -1.08 -24.90
C GLY A 16 0.66 0.30 -24.26
N GLN A 17 -0.52 0.92 -24.35
CA GLN A 17 -0.92 2.08 -23.55
C GLN A 17 -1.05 1.72 -22.06
N ASN A 18 0.05 1.44 -21.36
CA ASN A 18 0.03 1.25 -19.91
C ASN A 18 0.93 2.30 -19.24
N GLN A 19 0.30 3.17 -18.43
CA GLN A 19 0.93 4.28 -17.73
C GLN A 19 2.01 3.83 -16.72
N LEU A 20 2.03 2.55 -16.32
CA LEU A 20 2.98 1.96 -15.37
C LEU A 20 4.44 1.99 -15.85
N ARG A 21 4.70 1.90 -17.16
CA ARG A 21 6.08 1.77 -17.68
C ARG A 21 6.86 3.10 -17.65
N ARG A 22 6.16 4.25 -17.67
CA ARG A 22 6.78 5.58 -17.52
C ARG A 22 7.11 5.89 -16.06
N THR A 23 6.27 5.44 -15.13
CA THR A 23 6.48 5.68 -13.70
C THR A 23 7.64 4.85 -13.17
N MET A 24 7.82 3.58 -13.53
CA MET A 24 8.95 2.79 -12.98
C MET A 24 10.34 3.16 -13.53
N ARG A 25 10.45 3.65 -14.77
CA ARG A 25 11.75 3.95 -15.40
C ARG A 25 12.28 5.37 -15.14
N SER A 26 11.42 6.33 -14.79
CA SER A 26 11.84 7.69 -14.43
C SER A 26 12.48 7.80 -13.04
N TYR A 27 12.40 6.76 -12.20
CA TYR A 27 12.86 6.81 -10.80
C TYR A 27 14.35 6.54 -10.62
N ALA A 28 15.05 6.02 -11.63
CA ALA A 28 16.51 5.86 -11.54
C ALA A 28 17.27 7.20 -11.67
N ASP A 29 16.67 8.21 -12.30
CA ASP A 29 17.31 9.52 -12.54
C ASP A 29 16.97 10.58 -11.46
N SER A 30 16.06 10.28 -10.52
CA SER A 30 15.66 11.21 -9.44
C SER A 30 16.43 10.96 -8.12
N VAL A 31 17.30 9.95 -8.09
CA VAL A 31 18.01 9.48 -6.88
C VAL A 31 19.05 10.49 -6.35
N VAL A 32 19.24 11.65 -7.00
CA VAL A 32 20.28 12.62 -6.63
C VAL A 32 19.75 13.90 -5.95
N VAL A 33 18.43 14.17 -5.86
CA VAL A 33 17.97 15.53 -5.43
C VAL A 33 17.11 15.60 -4.15
N HIS A 34 16.54 14.52 -3.60
CA HIS A 34 15.57 14.68 -2.48
C HIS A 34 15.81 13.85 -1.21
N ALA A 35 17.06 13.46 -0.93
CA ALA A 35 17.43 12.99 0.39
C ALA A 35 17.54 14.18 1.37
N GLY A 36 16.57 14.29 2.27
CA GLY A 36 16.67 15.14 3.47
C GLY A 36 16.05 16.53 3.34
N ASN A 37 14.72 16.64 3.47
CA ASN A 37 14.08 17.69 4.27
C ASN A 37 12.54 17.54 4.33
N ALA A 38 12.00 17.80 5.53
CA ALA A 38 10.64 18.26 5.82
C ALA A 38 9.46 17.26 5.89
N VAL A 39 9.34 16.61 7.05
CA VAL A 39 8.02 16.36 7.68
C VAL A 39 8.03 16.92 9.11
N ALA A 40 8.12 18.25 9.18
CA ALA A 40 7.63 19.16 10.22
C ALA A 40 8.29 20.55 9.96
N GLY A 41 7.65 21.41 9.16
CA GLY A 41 8.04 22.84 9.10
C GLY A 41 8.92 23.35 7.94
N GLY A 42 9.00 22.67 6.79
CA GLY A 42 9.89 23.08 5.68
C GLY A 42 9.28 23.88 4.52
N ALA A 43 8.12 24.53 4.67
CA ALA A 43 7.56 25.40 3.64
C ALA A 43 7.06 26.73 4.24
N ARG A 44 8.01 27.56 4.70
CA ARG A 44 7.87 29.01 4.58
C ARG A 44 8.91 29.43 3.55
N ILE A 45 8.48 29.83 2.36
CA ILE A 45 9.09 30.84 1.47
C ILE A 45 8.13 30.97 0.27
N LEU A 46 7.51 32.15 0.19
CA LEU A 46 6.75 32.75 -0.94
C LEU A 46 5.30 32.30 -1.20
N GLN A 47 4.39 32.68 -0.31
CA GLN A 47 3.24 33.52 -0.69
C GLN A 47 2.65 34.24 0.54
N GLU A 48 3.22 35.40 0.89
CA GLU A 48 2.48 36.49 1.53
C GLU A 48 1.51 37.04 0.44
N ARG A 49 0.20 37.18 0.64
CA ARG A 49 -0.49 38.06 1.59
C ARG A 49 -1.98 37.67 1.57
N ILE A 50 -2.60 37.64 2.75
CA ILE A 50 -4.05 37.74 3.01
C ILE A 50 -4.86 36.42 2.91
N GLY A 51 -4.94 35.73 4.05
CA GLY A 51 -6.18 35.10 4.55
C GLY A 51 -6.58 33.70 4.06
N MET A 52 -5.85 32.62 4.42
CA MET A 52 -6.33 31.21 4.49
C MET A 52 -5.18 30.29 4.95
N ARG A 53 -4.96 30.11 6.26
CA ARG A 53 -3.68 29.57 6.78
C ARG A 53 -3.53 28.05 6.93
N ASN A 54 -4.57 27.24 6.69
CA ASN A 54 -4.55 25.78 6.97
C ASN A 54 -5.09 24.90 5.83
N LEU A 55 -5.11 25.38 4.59
CA LEU A 55 -5.62 24.64 3.45
C LEU A 55 -4.47 24.10 2.60
N GLN A 56 -4.42 22.78 2.44
CA GLN A 56 -3.48 22.10 1.55
C GLN A 56 -4.22 21.56 0.32
N GLY A 57 -3.52 21.47 -0.81
CA GLY A 57 -4.09 20.85 -2.02
C GLY A 57 -4.38 19.38 -1.80
N PHE A 58 -5.62 18.97 -2.02
CA PHE A 58 -6.07 17.59 -1.85
C PHE A 58 -5.32 16.66 -2.80
N LYS A 59 -5.37 16.91 -4.11
CA LYS A 59 -4.70 16.08 -5.14
C LYS A 59 -3.19 15.97 -4.93
N HIS A 60 -2.55 17.09 -4.58
CA HIS A 60 -1.11 17.10 -4.33
C HIS A 60 -0.75 16.22 -3.12
N THR A 61 -1.55 16.29 -2.06
CA THR A 61 -1.32 15.49 -0.86
C THR A 61 -1.54 14.00 -1.12
N VAL A 62 -2.60 13.64 -1.85
CA VAL A 62 -2.87 12.26 -2.29
C VAL A 62 -1.66 11.70 -3.04
N LYS A 63 -1.19 12.41 -4.07
CA LYS A 63 -0.04 11.97 -4.87
C LYS A 63 1.21 11.77 -4.02
N ARG A 64 1.49 12.71 -3.10
CA ARG A 64 2.63 12.62 -2.21
C ARG A 64 2.55 11.39 -1.29
N LEU A 65 1.36 11.10 -0.74
CA LEU A 65 1.15 9.92 0.11
C LEU A 65 1.41 8.61 -0.65
N GLU A 66 0.98 8.55 -1.91
CA GLU A 66 1.20 7.38 -2.79
C GLU A 66 2.67 7.20 -3.16
N GLU A 67 3.41 8.28 -3.41
CA GLU A 67 4.84 8.22 -3.73
C GLU A 67 5.68 7.77 -2.53
N VAL A 68 5.40 8.29 -1.32
CA VAL A 68 6.17 7.92 -0.12
C VAL A 68 5.84 6.51 0.39
N SER A 69 4.62 6.02 0.17
CA SER A 69 4.21 4.69 0.63
C SER A 69 5.00 3.57 -0.04
N VAL A 70 5.33 3.73 -1.33
CA VAL A 70 6.06 2.72 -2.11
C VAL A 70 7.58 2.84 -2.02
N SER A 71 8.09 4.04 -1.72
CA SER A 71 9.53 4.34 -1.71
C SER A 71 10.19 4.17 -0.34
N CYS A 72 9.44 4.32 0.76
CA CYS A 72 10.00 4.18 2.11
C CYS A 72 10.43 2.73 2.41
N ARG A 73 11.53 2.58 3.15
CA ARG A 73 12.12 1.30 3.56
C ARG A 73 12.64 1.39 4.99
N GLY A 74 12.70 0.25 5.69
CA GLY A 74 13.23 0.15 7.06
C GLY A 74 12.81 1.28 8.01
N VAL A 75 13.80 2.00 8.58
CA VAL A 75 13.56 3.06 9.59
C VAL A 75 12.70 4.21 9.07
N GLU A 76 12.82 4.57 7.79
CA GLU A 76 12.00 5.63 7.20
C GLU A 76 10.51 5.24 7.19
N ARG A 77 10.24 3.97 6.90
CA ARG A 77 8.90 3.39 6.89
C ARG A 77 8.29 3.41 8.30
N VAL A 78 9.05 3.04 9.33
CA VAL A 78 8.63 3.15 10.75
C VAL A 78 8.23 4.59 11.10
N GLN A 79 9.06 5.57 10.76
CA GLN A 79 8.77 6.97 11.07
C GLN A 79 7.54 7.48 10.30
N LEU A 80 7.36 7.07 9.04
CA LEU A 80 6.21 7.42 8.23
C LEU A 80 4.91 6.89 8.87
N LEU A 81 4.89 5.61 9.26
CA LEU A 81 3.74 4.99 9.95
C LEU A 81 3.37 5.74 11.23
N ARG A 82 4.37 6.06 12.08
CA ARG A 82 4.14 6.84 13.31
C ARG A 82 3.50 8.20 13.01
N ARG A 83 4.00 8.92 12.00
CA ARG A 83 3.45 10.23 11.62
C ARG A 83 2.01 10.12 11.10
N TRP A 84 1.73 9.13 10.27
CA TRP A 84 0.37 8.88 9.78
C TRP A 84 -0.59 8.52 10.90
N LEU A 85 -0.18 7.62 11.82
CA LEU A 85 -1.00 7.25 12.97
C LEU A 85 -1.33 8.43 13.87
N VAL A 86 -0.37 9.33 14.13
CA VAL A 86 -0.62 10.54 14.92
C VAL A 86 -1.69 11.40 14.24
N ALA A 87 -1.55 11.67 12.94
CA ALA A 87 -2.51 12.47 12.19
C ALA A 87 -3.91 11.83 12.11
N LEU A 88 -3.98 10.50 11.92
CA LEU A 88 -5.25 9.77 11.87
C LEU A 88 -5.95 9.77 13.24
N LYS A 89 -5.22 9.53 14.33
CA LYS A 89 -5.76 9.58 15.70
C LYS A 89 -6.19 10.98 16.12
N GLU A 90 -5.53 12.03 15.62
CA GLU A 90 -5.98 13.41 15.84
C GLU A 90 -7.35 13.66 15.19
N VAL A 91 -7.57 13.16 13.97
CA VAL A 91 -8.89 13.25 13.30
C VAL A 91 -9.96 12.46 14.07
N GLU A 92 -9.65 11.23 14.51
CA GLU A 92 -10.57 10.40 15.29
C GLU A 92 -10.99 11.05 16.62
N LYS A 93 -10.03 11.65 17.34
CA LYS A 93 -10.30 12.40 18.58
C LYS A 93 -11.20 13.61 18.37
N LEU A 94 -11.03 14.31 17.26
CA LEU A 94 -11.87 15.47 16.93
C LEU A 94 -13.29 15.06 16.56
N SER A 95 -13.44 13.93 15.84
CA SER A 95 -14.76 13.36 15.50
C SER A 95 -15.54 12.93 16.74
N SER A 96 -14.87 12.29 17.71
CA SER A 96 -15.49 11.87 18.98
C SER A 96 -15.82 13.04 19.91
N ALA A 97 -15.00 14.09 19.93
CA ALA A 97 -15.28 15.28 20.73
C ALA A 97 -16.52 16.06 20.24
N THR A 98 -16.84 16.01 18.95
CA THR A 98 -18.04 16.67 18.38
C THR A 98 -19.35 15.93 18.66
N SER A 99 -19.31 14.64 19.03
CA SER A 99 -20.51 13.84 19.32
C SER A 99 -21.00 13.91 20.77
N ASP A 100 -20.17 14.40 21.70
CA ASP A 100 -20.48 14.42 23.14
C ASP A 100 -21.10 15.75 23.64
N GLU A 101 -21.31 16.75 22.77
CA GLU A 101 -22.07 17.96 23.13
C GLU A 101 -23.59 17.71 23.05
N SER A 102 -24.13 17.08 24.10
CA SER A 102 -25.56 17.18 24.42
C SER A 102 -25.86 18.53 25.09
N PRO A 103 -26.97 19.21 24.76
CA PRO A 103 -27.24 20.57 25.22
C PRO A 103 -27.74 20.52 26.67
N SER A 104 -26.87 20.84 27.62
CA SER A 104 -27.33 21.20 28.97
C SER A 104 -27.48 22.71 29.04
N GLU A 105 -28.73 23.15 29.11
CA GLU A 105 -29.11 24.50 29.45
C GLU A 105 -28.41 24.96 30.74
N GLN A 106 -27.79 26.14 30.70
CA GLN A 106 -27.89 27.12 31.78
C GLN A 106 -27.38 28.49 31.31
N HIS A 107 -28.33 29.41 31.13
CA HIS A 107 -28.11 30.85 31.14
C HIS A 107 -27.64 31.30 32.54
N HIS A 108 -26.64 32.18 32.60
CA HIS A 108 -26.77 33.55 33.12
C HIS A 108 -25.42 34.31 33.11
N ASP A 109 -25.43 35.42 32.35
CA ASP A 109 -24.86 36.76 32.59
C ASP A 109 -23.37 36.98 32.94
N SER A 110 -22.69 37.72 32.04
CA SER A 110 -21.38 38.39 32.12
C SER A 110 -21.35 39.57 33.15
N PRO A 111 -20.27 40.38 33.33
CA PRO A 111 -18.90 40.39 32.75
C PRO A 111 -17.73 40.71 33.73
N THR A 112 -16.48 40.72 33.20
CA THR A 112 -15.33 41.65 33.46
C THR A 112 -14.00 41.04 33.94
N ASN A 113 -12.99 41.14 33.06
CA ASN A 113 -11.51 41.15 33.19
C ASN A 113 -10.83 40.87 34.54
N THR A 114 -9.93 39.88 34.58
CA THR A 114 -8.56 40.06 35.12
C THR A 114 -7.57 39.07 34.49
N PHE A 115 -6.33 39.54 34.32
CA PHE A 115 -5.17 38.86 33.74
C PHE A 115 -4.61 37.73 34.64
N ASP A 116 -3.87 36.85 33.97
CA ASP A 116 -2.93 35.83 34.47
C ASP A 116 -3.50 34.69 35.31
N ASP A 117 -3.64 33.51 34.69
CA ASP A 117 -2.97 32.33 35.21
C ASP A 117 -2.71 31.27 34.13
N LYS A 118 -1.59 30.57 34.31
CA LYS A 118 -1.01 29.55 33.43
C LYS A 118 -1.98 28.41 33.10
N ASP A 119 -2.60 28.46 31.92
CA ASP A 119 -3.30 27.29 31.40
C ASP A 119 -2.39 26.47 30.47
N ASN A 120 -1.86 25.37 31.03
CA ASN A 120 -1.36 24.21 30.30
C ASN A 120 -2.52 23.49 29.56
N SER A 121 -3.36 24.23 28.85
CA SER A 121 -4.31 23.60 27.93
C SER A 121 -3.49 22.93 26.82
N PRO A 122 -3.73 21.64 26.50
CA PRO A 122 -3.09 21.04 25.36
C PRO A 122 -3.51 21.86 24.14
N LYS A 123 -2.52 22.44 23.43
CA LYS A 123 -2.72 23.20 22.20
C LYS A 123 -3.81 22.50 21.38
N ARG A 124 -4.98 23.14 21.25
CA ARG A 124 -6.09 22.61 20.45
C ARG A 124 -5.52 22.14 19.10
N PRO A 125 -5.67 20.86 18.73
CA PRO A 125 -5.10 20.36 17.50
C PRO A 125 -5.66 21.18 16.34
N THR A 126 -4.77 21.78 15.57
CA THR A 126 -5.15 22.59 14.41
C THR A 126 -5.52 21.62 13.30
N LEU A 127 -6.82 21.38 13.10
CA LEU A 127 -7.30 20.54 12.01
C LEU A 127 -6.85 21.13 10.67
N VAL A 128 -5.97 20.41 9.97
CA VAL A 128 -5.57 20.74 8.60
C VAL A 128 -6.66 20.23 7.67
N LEU A 129 -7.18 21.11 6.83
CA LEU A 129 -8.23 20.80 5.86
C LEU A 129 -7.64 20.81 4.44
N TYR A 130 -8.21 19.97 3.57
CA TYR A 130 -7.73 19.74 2.22
C TYR A 130 -8.78 20.11 1.19
N VAL A 131 -8.42 21.00 0.27
CA VAL A 131 -9.32 21.60 -0.74
C VAL A 131 -8.52 21.87 -2.02
N ASP A 132 -9.07 21.53 -3.19
CA ASP A 132 -8.44 21.83 -4.49
C ASP A 132 -9.03 23.09 -5.16
N SER A 133 -10.34 23.32 -5.03
CA SER A 133 -11.03 24.46 -5.65
C SER A 133 -11.90 25.22 -4.65
N HIS A 134 -12.10 26.52 -4.88
CA HIS A 134 -13.04 27.32 -4.10
C HIS A 134 -14.46 26.78 -4.29
N GLY A 135 -15.05 26.24 -3.21
CA GLY A 135 -16.38 25.62 -3.21
C GLY A 135 -16.37 24.10 -3.01
N ASP A 136 -15.21 23.45 -3.05
CA ASP A 136 -15.12 22.03 -2.70
C ASP A 136 -15.30 21.82 -1.19
N VAL A 137 -15.95 20.72 -0.81
CA VAL A 137 -16.12 20.33 0.60
C VAL A 137 -14.75 20.09 1.22
N PRO A 138 -14.39 20.79 2.32
CA PRO A 138 -13.13 20.57 3.01
C PRO A 138 -13.02 19.13 3.51
N ARG A 139 -11.92 18.47 3.17
CA ARG A 139 -11.63 17.09 3.58
C ARG A 139 -10.62 17.08 4.71
N ASN A 140 -10.76 16.16 5.66
CA ASN A 140 -9.76 15.97 6.72
C ASN A 140 -8.65 15.01 6.23
N PHE A 141 -7.65 14.74 7.08
CA PHE A 141 -6.55 13.84 6.70
C PHE A 141 -7.01 12.39 6.48
N LEU A 142 -7.99 11.89 7.23
CA LEU A 142 -8.54 10.54 7.04
C LEU A 142 -9.17 10.41 5.66
N ASP A 143 -9.93 11.40 5.20
CA ASP A 143 -10.53 11.42 3.86
C ASP A 143 -9.46 11.36 2.76
N VAL A 144 -8.39 12.15 2.90
CA VAL A 144 -7.25 12.15 1.96
C VAL A 144 -6.55 10.79 1.96
N PHE A 145 -6.32 10.24 3.15
CA PHE A 145 -5.62 8.98 3.33
C PHE A 145 -6.40 7.81 2.74
N LEU A 146 -7.70 7.71 3.05
CA LEU A 146 -8.59 6.67 2.51
C LEU A 146 -8.79 6.79 1.00
N TYR A 147 -8.81 8.01 0.46
CA TYR A 147 -8.88 8.23 -0.98
C TYR A 147 -7.60 7.77 -1.71
N SER A 148 -6.44 7.98 -1.11
CA SER A 148 -5.14 7.62 -1.70
C SER A 148 -4.90 6.10 -1.75
N GLN A 149 -3.95 5.67 -2.58
CA GLN A 149 -3.40 4.30 -2.56
C GLN A 149 -2.27 4.09 -1.53
N ALA A 150 -2.17 4.95 -0.51
CA ALA A 150 -1.07 4.91 0.43
C ALA A 150 -1.08 3.66 1.32
N LEU A 151 -2.27 3.21 1.73
CA LEU A 151 -2.44 2.00 2.55
C LEU A 151 -2.06 0.73 1.76
N GLU A 152 -2.46 0.68 0.50
CA GLU A 152 -2.09 -0.40 -0.41
C GLU A 152 -0.58 -0.38 -0.64
N GLY A 153 -0.01 0.79 -0.99
CA GLY A 153 1.41 0.93 -1.27
C GLY A 153 2.31 0.56 -0.09
N ILE A 154 1.96 0.97 1.13
CA ILE A 154 2.73 0.62 2.32
C ILE A 154 2.65 -0.88 2.61
N THR A 155 1.48 -1.50 2.41
CA THR A 155 1.29 -2.94 2.57
C THR A 155 2.11 -3.74 1.56
N LEU A 156 2.09 -3.32 0.28
CA LEU A 156 2.93 -3.92 -0.75
C LEU A 156 4.42 -3.78 -0.43
N SER A 157 4.84 -2.64 0.13
CA SER A 157 6.23 -2.46 0.57
C SER A 157 6.65 -3.50 1.60
N MET A 158 5.74 -3.91 2.50
CA MET A 158 5.99 -4.91 3.53
C MET A 158 5.96 -6.35 3.02
N ILE A 159 5.23 -6.60 1.93
CA ILE A 159 5.30 -7.86 1.20
C ILE A 159 6.65 -7.98 0.47
N LEU A 160 7.16 -6.86 -0.05
CA LEU A 160 8.43 -6.84 -0.78
C LEU A 160 9.65 -6.88 0.16
N GLU A 161 9.56 -6.25 1.32
CA GLU A 161 10.56 -6.24 2.39
C GLU A 161 9.87 -6.48 3.72
N ALA A 162 10.12 -7.65 4.32
CA ALA A 162 9.45 -8.13 5.52
C ALA A 162 9.33 -7.06 6.61
N PRO A 163 8.15 -6.93 7.25
CA PRO A 163 7.97 -5.96 8.32
C PRO A 163 8.78 -6.36 9.56
N ASN A 164 9.39 -5.38 10.22
CA ASN A 164 10.09 -5.60 11.50
C ASN A 164 9.13 -5.56 12.71
N ASP A 165 9.64 -5.91 13.89
CA ASP A 165 8.87 -5.95 15.14
C ASP A 165 8.23 -4.60 15.53
N GLU A 166 8.80 -3.47 15.10
CA GLU A 166 8.21 -2.14 15.32
C GLU A 166 7.13 -1.80 14.29
N GLU A 167 7.24 -2.28 13.05
CA GLU A 167 6.31 -1.98 11.96
C GLU A 167 4.99 -2.73 12.11
N VAL A 168 5.03 -3.98 12.61
CA VAL A 168 3.85 -4.83 12.81
C VAL A 168 2.78 -4.15 13.69
N PRO A 169 3.06 -3.69 14.92
CA PRO A 169 2.04 -3.06 15.76
C PRO A 169 1.54 -1.74 15.16
N LEU A 170 2.41 -0.96 14.52
CA LEU A 170 2.02 0.32 13.90
C LEU A 170 1.03 0.11 12.74
N LEU A 171 1.30 -0.86 11.87
CA LEU A 171 0.41 -1.14 10.75
C LEU A 171 -0.90 -1.78 11.23
N LEU A 172 -0.89 -2.62 12.28
CA LEU A 172 -2.12 -3.14 12.88
C LEU A 172 -3.02 -2.03 13.41
N GLU A 173 -2.45 -1.03 14.08
CA GLU A 173 -3.22 0.15 14.49
C GLU A 173 -3.77 0.93 13.30
N LEU A 174 -2.99 1.03 12.22
CA LEU A 174 -3.40 1.74 11.01
C LEU A 174 -4.51 0.99 10.26
N TYR A 175 -4.47 -0.35 10.24
CA TYR A 175 -5.57 -1.20 9.78
C TYR A 175 -6.82 -1.00 10.63
N GLY A 176 -6.67 -0.88 11.95
CA GLY A 176 -7.79 -0.57 12.86
C GLY A 176 -8.54 0.71 12.50
N LEU A 177 -7.83 1.72 11.99
CA LEU A 177 -8.41 3.02 11.62
C LEU A 177 -8.92 3.06 10.16
N CYS A 178 -8.44 2.16 9.29
CA CYS A 178 -8.63 2.29 7.84
C CYS A 178 -9.26 1.09 7.16
N LEU A 179 -9.33 -0.09 7.78
CA LEU A 179 -9.94 -1.29 7.22
C LEU A 179 -11.26 -1.61 7.92
N THR A 180 -12.23 -2.07 7.14
CA THR A 180 -13.45 -2.69 7.64
C THR A 180 -13.14 -4.03 8.34
N GLY A 181 -14.05 -4.47 9.22
CA GLY A 181 -13.89 -5.69 10.02
C GLY A 181 -13.37 -5.43 11.43
N GLY A 182 -13.34 -6.49 12.25
CA GLY A 182 -12.80 -6.42 13.61
C GLY A 182 -11.30 -6.67 13.67
N LYS A 183 -10.75 -6.62 14.88
CA LYS A 183 -9.31 -6.81 15.14
C LYS A 183 -8.80 -8.15 14.62
N GLU A 184 -9.64 -9.19 14.68
CA GLU A 184 -9.36 -10.50 14.13
C GLU A 184 -9.05 -10.47 12.63
N VAL A 185 -9.82 -9.69 11.85
CA VAL A 185 -9.58 -9.52 10.42
C VAL A 185 -8.25 -8.81 10.18
N HIS A 186 -7.96 -7.75 10.95
CA HIS A 186 -6.71 -6.99 10.81
C HIS A 186 -5.48 -7.83 11.15
N ILE A 187 -5.57 -8.66 12.19
CA ILE A 187 -4.53 -9.62 12.58
C ILE A 187 -4.33 -10.66 11.46
N ASP A 188 -5.41 -11.19 10.91
CA ASP A 188 -5.33 -12.17 9.83
C ASP A 188 -4.72 -11.54 8.56
N VAL A 189 -5.11 -10.32 8.19
CA VAL A 189 -4.50 -9.57 7.07
C VAL A 189 -3.00 -9.39 7.29
N MET A 190 -2.58 -8.97 8.50
CA MET A 190 -1.17 -8.83 8.83
C MET A 190 -0.42 -10.16 8.71
N ARG A 191 -1.00 -11.25 9.21
CA ARG A 191 -0.42 -12.60 9.06
C ARG A 191 -0.24 -12.96 7.59
N ARG A 192 -1.23 -12.68 6.74
CA ARG A 192 -1.12 -12.92 5.28
C ARG A 192 -0.03 -12.08 4.61
N VAL A 193 0.15 -10.84 5.05
CA VAL A 193 1.26 -9.98 4.57
C VAL A 193 2.61 -10.59 4.91
N GLN A 194 2.77 -11.10 6.14
CA GLN A 194 3.98 -11.79 6.57
C GLN A 194 4.20 -13.10 5.81
N ASP A 195 3.17 -13.96 5.69
CA ASP A 195 3.20 -15.20 4.91
C ASP A 195 3.67 -14.92 3.47
N LEU A 196 3.14 -13.87 2.85
CA LEU A 196 3.46 -13.50 1.47
C LEU A 196 4.89 -12.94 1.38
N SER A 197 5.33 -12.16 2.36
CA SER A 197 6.71 -11.68 2.41
C SER A 197 7.71 -12.82 2.54
N GLU A 198 7.41 -13.81 3.38
CA GLU A 198 8.26 -15.00 3.55
C GLU A 198 8.35 -15.78 2.22
N ALA A 199 7.20 -16.03 1.57
CA ALA A 199 7.17 -16.69 0.27
C ALA A 199 7.96 -15.92 -0.81
N PHE A 200 7.92 -14.58 -0.77
CA PHE A 200 8.63 -13.73 -1.72
C PHE A 200 10.15 -13.72 -1.50
N SER A 201 10.61 -13.93 -0.25
CA SER A 201 12.05 -14.00 0.06
C SER A 201 12.74 -15.21 -0.59
N GLY A 202 12.01 -16.30 -0.80
CA GLY A 202 12.53 -17.52 -1.43
C GLY A 202 12.46 -17.54 -2.96
N CYS A 203 11.72 -16.62 -3.60
CA CYS A 203 11.51 -16.63 -5.05
C CYS A 203 12.66 -15.92 -5.80
N HIS A 204 13.33 -16.64 -6.71
CA HIS A 204 14.37 -16.08 -7.61
C HIS A 204 13.77 -15.44 -8.88
N GLU A 205 14.57 -14.61 -9.56
CA GLU A 205 14.21 -13.70 -10.68
C GLU A 205 13.36 -14.30 -11.83
N GLU A 206 13.35 -15.61 -12.04
CA GLU A 206 12.51 -16.26 -13.06
C GLU A 206 11.00 -16.21 -12.75
N VAL A 207 10.61 -15.74 -11.56
CA VAL A 207 9.23 -15.68 -11.07
C VAL A 207 8.60 -14.28 -11.19
N LEU A 208 9.33 -13.26 -11.66
CA LEU A 208 8.91 -11.84 -11.62
C LEU A 208 7.45 -11.63 -12.07
N ILE A 209 7.06 -12.10 -13.27
CA ILE A 209 5.69 -11.90 -13.80
C ILE A 209 4.60 -12.39 -12.82
N LYS A 210 4.83 -13.52 -12.13
CA LYS A 210 3.89 -14.07 -11.14
C LYS A 210 3.91 -13.27 -9.84
N ARG A 211 5.06 -12.68 -9.49
CA ARG A 211 5.23 -11.77 -8.36
C ARG A 211 4.37 -10.53 -8.56
N GLU A 212 4.40 -9.93 -9.75
CA GLU A 212 3.58 -8.75 -10.05
C GLU A 212 2.08 -9.06 -9.99
N GLU A 213 1.64 -10.18 -10.55
CA GLU A 213 0.23 -10.61 -10.49
C GLU A 213 -0.22 -10.83 -9.04
N LEU A 214 0.59 -11.49 -8.21
CA LEU A 214 0.28 -11.69 -6.78
C LEU A 214 0.19 -10.37 -6.01
N LEU A 215 1.07 -9.40 -6.30
CA LEU A 215 1.00 -8.07 -5.69
C LEU A 215 -0.28 -7.32 -6.08
N GLN A 216 -0.77 -7.49 -7.31
CA GLN A 216 -2.07 -6.93 -7.72
C GLN A 216 -3.24 -7.55 -6.95
N PHE A 217 -3.21 -8.85 -6.70
CA PHE A 217 -4.22 -9.50 -5.85
C PHE A 217 -4.17 -8.98 -4.41
N ALA A 218 -2.97 -8.83 -3.84
CA ALA A 218 -2.80 -8.25 -2.50
C ALA A 218 -3.31 -6.81 -2.45
N GLN A 219 -2.94 -5.97 -3.42
CA GLN A 219 -3.45 -4.60 -3.54
C GLN A 219 -4.98 -4.56 -3.61
N GLY A 220 -5.58 -5.40 -4.46
CA GLY A 220 -7.03 -5.47 -4.62
C GLY A 220 -7.74 -5.95 -3.34
N ALA A 221 -7.14 -6.87 -2.59
CA ALA A 221 -7.68 -7.33 -1.32
C ALA A 221 -7.66 -6.23 -0.25
N ILE A 222 -6.55 -5.49 -0.12
CA ILE A 222 -6.46 -4.36 0.81
C ILE A 222 -7.43 -3.24 0.42
N ALA A 223 -7.49 -2.88 -0.87
CA ALA A 223 -8.43 -1.89 -1.37
C ALA A 223 -9.90 -2.29 -1.11
N GLY A 224 -10.21 -3.58 -1.23
CA GLY A 224 -11.55 -4.13 -0.95
C GLY A 224 -11.93 -4.08 0.53
N LEU A 225 -10.95 -4.12 1.44
CA LEU A 225 -11.17 -3.99 2.88
C LEU A 225 -11.15 -2.54 3.36
N LYS A 226 -10.48 -1.63 2.65
CA LYS A 226 -10.33 -0.22 3.03
C LYS A 226 -11.70 0.45 3.21
N ILE A 227 -11.85 1.25 4.27
CA ILE A 227 -13.08 2.01 4.54
C ILE A 227 -13.25 3.05 3.43
N ASN A 228 -14.48 3.19 2.94
CA ASN A 228 -14.82 4.22 1.96
C ASN A 228 -15.57 5.35 2.65
N SER A 229 -14.89 6.49 2.84
CA SER A 229 -15.44 7.69 3.48
C SER A 229 -16.64 8.26 2.73
N ASP A 230 -16.72 8.08 1.41
CA ASP A 230 -17.85 8.57 0.63
C ASP A 230 -19.12 7.73 0.91
N ILE A 231 -19.00 6.46 1.32
CA ILE A 231 -20.16 5.64 1.73
C ILE A 231 -20.79 6.20 3.01
N ALA A 232 -19.97 6.52 4.03
CA ALA A 232 -20.46 7.07 5.29
C ALA A 232 -21.20 8.40 5.07
N ARG A 233 -20.63 9.28 4.25
CA ARG A 233 -21.27 10.56 3.88
C ARG A 233 -22.59 10.38 3.14
N ILE A 234 -22.65 9.41 2.21
CA ILE A 234 -23.91 9.10 1.53
C ILE A 234 -24.94 8.58 2.54
N ASP A 235 -24.52 7.80 3.54
CA ASP A 235 -25.43 7.35 4.60
C ASP A 235 -25.98 8.49 5.45
N ASP A 236 -25.16 9.48 5.81
CA ASP A 236 -25.61 10.69 6.51
C ASP A 236 -26.61 11.50 5.66
N GLU A 237 -26.31 11.70 4.37
CA GLU A 237 -27.20 12.40 3.43
C GLU A 237 -28.53 11.64 3.23
N VAL A 238 -28.48 10.31 3.14
CA VAL A 238 -29.66 9.44 3.05
C VAL A 238 -30.51 9.53 4.30
N CYS A 239 -29.91 9.54 5.50
CA CYS A 239 -30.62 9.74 6.76
C CYS A 239 -31.31 11.11 6.81
N SER A 240 -30.59 12.18 6.46
CA SER A 240 -31.14 13.54 6.39
C SER A 240 -32.33 13.67 5.42
N ILE A 241 -32.24 13.04 4.24
CA ILE A 241 -33.35 13.04 3.27
C ILE A 241 -34.54 12.23 3.80
N LYS A 242 -34.31 11.08 4.43
CA LYS A 242 -35.38 10.27 5.03
C LYS A 242 -36.12 11.02 6.14
N GLU A 243 -35.40 11.75 6.99
CA GLU A 243 -36.01 12.59 8.02
C GLU A 243 -36.88 13.69 7.42
N LYS A 244 -36.40 14.37 6.36
CA LYS A 244 -37.18 15.36 5.62
C LYS A 244 -38.43 14.77 5.00
N LEU A 245 -38.35 13.56 4.44
CA LEU A 245 -39.48 12.84 3.87
C LEU A 245 -40.53 12.50 4.94
N ASN A 246 -40.10 11.98 6.09
CA ASN A 246 -40.99 11.67 7.21
C ASN A 246 -41.70 12.92 7.75
N ASN A 247 -41.00 14.06 7.79
CA ASN A 247 -41.57 15.34 8.22
C ASN A 247 -42.60 15.92 7.24
N LEU A 248 -42.51 15.59 5.94
CA LEU A 248 -43.52 15.97 4.95
C LEU A 248 -44.76 15.08 5.05
N ASN A 249 -44.58 13.76 5.20
CA ASN A 249 -45.68 12.80 5.37
C ASN A 249 -46.52 13.06 6.65
N ASN A 250 -45.90 13.58 7.71
CA ASN A 250 -46.61 13.91 8.95
C ASN A 250 -47.42 15.21 8.89
N LYS A 251 -47.33 16.00 7.80
CA LYS A 251 -48.04 17.28 7.62
C LYS A 251 -49.38 17.16 6.88
N ASP A 252 -49.82 15.95 6.56
CA ASP A 252 -51.07 15.67 5.82
C ASP A 252 -52.37 15.91 6.63
N GLY A 253 -52.30 16.64 7.75
CA GLY A 253 -53.45 16.90 8.63
C GLY A 253 -54.25 18.17 8.38
N GLU A 254 -53.73 19.17 7.64
CA GLU A 254 -54.41 20.48 7.53
C GLU A 254 -54.38 21.06 6.10
N THR A 255 -55.46 20.75 5.39
CA THR A 255 -56.17 21.54 4.36
C THR A 255 -55.41 22.09 3.13
N THR A 256 -56.06 21.82 1.99
CA THR A 256 -56.11 22.61 0.73
C THR A 256 -54.97 22.44 -0.28
N LEU A 257 -55.23 21.63 -1.32
CA LEU A 257 -55.05 21.98 -2.73
C LEU A 257 -53.69 22.59 -3.15
N GLU A 258 -52.57 21.92 -2.90
CA GLU A 258 -51.27 22.37 -3.42
C GLU A 258 -50.51 21.25 -4.14
N THR A 259 -50.12 21.53 -5.39
CA THR A 259 -49.24 20.69 -6.22
C THR A 259 -47.76 20.83 -5.82
N GLU A 260 -47.43 21.81 -4.99
CA GLU A 260 -46.07 22.10 -4.50
C GLU A 260 -45.51 21.08 -3.47
N PRO A 261 -46.24 20.61 -2.44
CA PRO A 261 -45.71 19.61 -1.49
C PRO A 261 -45.41 18.26 -2.16
N ALA A 262 -46.24 17.85 -3.13
CA ALA A 262 -46.04 16.62 -3.90
C ALA A 262 -44.79 16.70 -4.80
N LEU A 263 -44.49 17.87 -5.39
CA LEU A 263 -43.26 18.07 -6.17
C LEU A 263 -42.00 18.03 -5.30
N ALA A 264 -42.05 18.60 -4.10
CA ALA A 264 -40.95 18.54 -3.15
C ALA A 264 -40.65 17.10 -2.66
N GLU A 265 -41.70 16.32 -2.42
CA GLU A 265 -41.57 14.89 -2.08
C GLU A 265 -40.97 14.07 -3.23
N ILE A 266 -41.46 14.25 -4.46
CA ILE A 266 -40.92 13.60 -5.66
C ILE A 266 -39.43 13.93 -5.85
N GLN A 267 -39.05 15.19 -5.63
CA GLN A 267 -37.65 15.63 -5.75
C GLN A 267 -36.76 14.98 -4.68
N LEU A 268 -37.24 14.88 -3.44
CA LEU A 268 -36.51 14.18 -2.36
C LEU A 268 -36.36 12.69 -2.65
N CYS A 269 -37.41 12.04 -3.16
CA CYS A 269 -37.38 10.63 -3.58
C CYS A 269 -36.38 10.40 -4.72
N PHE A 270 -36.35 11.29 -5.73
CA PHE A 270 -35.38 11.22 -6.82
C PHE A 270 -33.94 11.36 -6.31
N ASN A 271 -33.68 12.33 -5.43
CA ASN A 271 -32.36 12.52 -4.83
C ASN A 271 -31.95 11.32 -3.97
N LEU A 272 -32.88 10.73 -3.22
CA LEU A 272 -32.65 9.53 -2.43
C LEU A 272 -32.27 8.34 -3.33
N GLU A 273 -33.01 8.12 -4.43
CA GLU A 273 -32.71 7.06 -5.39
C GLU A 273 -31.32 7.26 -6.03
N ALA A 274 -30.99 8.48 -6.45
CA ALA A 274 -29.69 8.81 -7.02
C ALA A 274 -28.54 8.53 -6.04
N LEU A 275 -28.69 8.89 -4.76
CA LEU A 275 -27.70 8.61 -3.72
C LEU A 275 -27.56 7.11 -3.43
N LEU A 276 -28.66 6.35 -3.40
CA LEU A 276 -28.63 4.90 -3.20
C LEU A 276 -27.96 4.18 -4.38
N LEU A 277 -28.21 4.62 -5.61
CA LEU A 277 -27.51 4.12 -6.81
C LEU A 277 -26.01 4.44 -6.75
N LYS A 278 -25.64 5.66 -6.36
CA LYS A 278 -24.24 6.04 -6.14
C LYS A 278 -23.58 5.16 -5.06
N LYS A 279 -24.25 4.92 -3.94
CA LYS A 279 -23.77 4.01 -2.87
C LYS A 279 -23.55 2.59 -3.39
N LYS A 280 -24.46 2.08 -4.24
CA LYS A 280 -24.34 0.75 -4.85
C LYS A 280 -23.10 0.64 -5.74
N LEU A 281 -22.73 1.70 -6.46
CA LEU A 281 -21.51 1.77 -7.27
C LEU A 281 -20.22 1.85 -6.44
N LEU A 282 -20.31 2.39 -5.22
CA LEU A 282 -19.18 2.56 -4.31
C LEU A 282 -18.95 1.38 -3.37
N ARG A 283 -19.80 0.35 -3.38
CA ARG A 283 -19.67 -0.80 -2.48
C ARG A 283 -18.29 -1.45 -2.67
N ASN A 284 -17.53 -1.50 -1.58
CA ASN A 284 -16.23 -2.16 -1.57
C ASN A 284 -16.42 -3.68 -1.53
N GLY A 285 -15.64 -4.39 -2.34
CA GLY A 285 -15.62 -5.84 -2.39
C GLY A 285 -16.17 -6.42 -3.69
N ASP A 286 -15.72 -7.63 -3.99
CA ASP A 286 -16.13 -8.35 -5.18
C ASP A 286 -17.55 -8.90 -5.05
N SER A 287 -18.26 -9.01 -6.18
CA SER A 287 -19.41 -9.91 -6.26
C SER A 287 -18.95 -11.35 -5.99
N PRO A 288 -19.83 -12.25 -5.52
CA PRO A 288 -19.45 -13.65 -5.27
C PRO A 288 -18.88 -14.33 -6.52
N GLU A 289 -19.34 -13.94 -7.71
CA GLU A 289 -18.86 -14.44 -9.00
C GLU A 289 -17.46 -13.93 -9.33
N MET A 290 -17.21 -12.63 -9.16
CA MET A 290 -15.87 -12.03 -9.30
C MET A 290 -14.88 -12.63 -8.29
N HIS A 291 -15.33 -12.90 -7.06
CA HIS A 291 -14.52 -13.56 -6.05
C HIS A 291 -14.14 -14.98 -6.48
N ALA A 292 -15.10 -15.78 -6.98
CA ALA A 292 -14.85 -17.12 -7.49
C ALA A 292 -13.84 -17.11 -8.66
N GLU A 293 -13.96 -16.14 -9.56
CA GLU A 293 -13.02 -15.96 -10.67
C GLU A 293 -11.60 -15.64 -10.16
N LYS A 294 -11.47 -14.73 -9.18
CA LYS A 294 -10.18 -14.39 -8.57
C LYS A 294 -9.54 -15.59 -7.87
N VAL A 295 -10.33 -16.37 -7.12
CA VAL A 295 -9.86 -17.60 -6.47
C VAL A 295 -9.37 -18.62 -7.50
N TYR A 296 -10.09 -18.77 -8.61
CA TYR A 296 -9.67 -19.65 -9.71
C TYR A 296 -8.35 -19.19 -10.34
N LYS A 297 -8.19 -17.89 -10.61
CA LYS A 297 -6.94 -17.31 -11.12
C LYS A 297 -5.78 -17.52 -10.15
N LEU A 298 -5.99 -17.30 -8.85
CA LEU A 298 -4.98 -17.55 -7.81
C LEU A 298 -4.57 -19.02 -7.77
N LYS A 299 -5.52 -19.95 -7.94
CA LYS A 299 -5.23 -21.39 -8.02
C LYS A 299 -4.34 -21.72 -9.22
N ILE A 300 -4.63 -21.17 -10.40
CA ILE A 300 -3.78 -21.34 -11.60
C ILE A 300 -2.38 -20.77 -11.35
N LEU A 301 -2.29 -19.59 -10.72
CA LEU A 301 -1.01 -18.97 -10.42
C LEU A 301 -0.17 -19.78 -9.44
N LEU A 302 -0.80 -20.34 -8.40
CA LEU A 302 -0.17 -21.23 -7.44
C LEU A 302 0.41 -22.47 -8.12
N GLU A 303 -0.38 -23.15 -8.96
CA GLU A 303 0.06 -24.34 -9.69
C GLU A 303 1.20 -24.02 -10.67
N SER A 304 1.07 -22.90 -11.39
CA SER A 304 2.11 -22.40 -12.29
C SER A 304 3.39 -22.06 -11.53
N LEU A 305 3.30 -21.45 -10.35
CA LEU A 305 4.45 -21.10 -9.51
C LEU A 305 5.15 -22.35 -8.98
N ALA A 306 4.40 -23.33 -8.48
CA ALA A 306 4.94 -24.61 -8.01
C ALA A 306 5.70 -25.35 -9.14
N ASN A 307 5.10 -25.42 -10.33
CA ASN A 307 5.73 -26.05 -11.49
C ASN A 307 7.02 -25.33 -11.93
N SER A 308 7.01 -24.00 -11.92
CA SER A 308 8.18 -23.19 -12.27
C SER A 308 9.32 -23.35 -11.26
N THR A 309 8.99 -23.37 -9.97
CA THR A 309 9.94 -23.54 -8.87
C THR A 309 10.58 -24.92 -8.94
N SER A 310 9.78 -25.99 -9.09
CA SER A 310 10.29 -27.35 -9.26
C SER A 310 11.21 -27.49 -10.49
N LYS A 311 10.87 -26.82 -11.61
CA LYS A 311 11.72 -26.81 -12.81
C LYS A 311 13.04 -26.04 -12.58
N ALA A 312 13.03 -24.97 -11.80
CA ALA A 312 14.24 -24.23 -11.43
C ALA A 312 15.13 -25.08 -10.50
N GLU A 313 14.55 -25.67 -9.46
CA GLU A 313 15.25 -26.57 -8.53
C GLU A 313 15.91 -27.74 -9.26
N LYS A 314 15.18 -28.40 -10.18
CA LYS A 314 15.74 -29.49 -10.98
C LYS A 314 16.94 -29.03 -11.80
N ARG A 315 16.87 -27.86 -12.45
CA ARG A 315 18.01 -27.30 -13.21
C ARG A 315 19.21 -27.01 -12.31
N ILE A 316 18.99 -26.51 -11.09
CA ILE A 316 20.06 -26.26 -10.12
C ILE A 316 20.70 -27.58 -9.67
N LEU A 317 19.87 -28.59 -9.39
CA LEU A 317 20.32 -29.91 -8.96
C LEU A 317 21.10 -30.62 -10.07
N ASP A 318 20.60 -30.60 -11.30
CA ASP A 318 21.28 -31.15 -12.47
C ASP A 318 22.62 -30.42 -12.69
N HIS A 319 22.66 -29.09 -12.62
CA HIS A 319 23.92 -28.34 -12.75
C HIS A 319 24.94 -28.68 -11.66
N ARG A 320 24.45 -28.90 -10.43
CA ARG A 320 25.29 -29.32 -9.30
C ARG A 320 25.86 -30.73 -9.53
N SER A 321 25.06 -31.68 -9.99
CA SER A 321 25.53 -33.05 -10.26
C SER A 321 26.59 -33.07 -11.35
N HIS A 322 26.40 -32.34 -12.46
CA HIS A 322 27.42 -32.25 -13.52
C HIS A 322 28.75 -31.66 -13.01
N LYS A 323 28.69 -30.65 -12.12
CA LYS A 323 29.91 -30.09 -11.49
C LYS A 323 30.60 -31.10 -10.57
N GLU A 324 29.82 -31.86 -9.81
CA GLU A 324 30.33 -32.90 -8.91
C GLU A 324 30.98 -34.06 -9.67
N GLU A 325 30.38 -34.50 -10.77
CA GLU A 325 30.96 -35.48 -11.69
C GLU A 325 32.27 -34.96 -12.30
N ALA A 326 32.30 -33.71 -12.76
CA ALA A 326 33.51 -33.10 -13.31
C ALA A 326 34.64 -32.98 -12.27
N LEU A 327 34.31 -32.65 -11.01
CA LEU A 327 35.27 -32.63 -9.91
C LEU A 327 35.78 -34.04 -9.58
N SER A 328 34.89 -35.02 -9.50
CA SER A 328 35.23 -36.42 -9.23
C SER A 328 36.18 -36.97 -10.30
N PHE A 329 35.90 -36.68 -11.58
CA PHE A 329 36.78 -37.04 -12.69
C PHE A 329 38.17 -36.39 -12.55
N ARG A 330 38.23 -35.10 -12.21
CA ARG A 330 39.50 -34.38 -12.02
C ARG A 330 40.32 -34.94 -10.85
N VAL A 331 39.68 -35.31 -9.75
CA VAL A 331 40.34 -35.94 -8.60
C VAL A 331 40.91 -37.29 -9.01
N ALA A 332 40.09 -38.16 -9.61
CA ALA A 332 40.55 -39.47 -10.08
C ALA A 332 41.72 -39.36 -11.08
N LYS A 333 41.67 -38.38 -12.00
CA LYS A 333 42.76 -38.15 -12.95
C LYS A 333 44.02 -37.63 -12.25
N SER A 334 43.89 -36.78 -11.24
CA SER A 334 45.01 -36.31 -10.43
C SER A 334 45.68 -37.45 -9.69
N ASP A 335 44.90 -38.39 -9.14
CA ASP A 335 45.43 -39.56 -8.43
C ASP A 335 46.16 -40.51 -9.39
N GLU A 336 45.61 -40.75 -10.58
CA GLU A 336 46.26 -41.53 -11.63
C GLU A 336 47.62 -40.93 -12.03
N VAL A 337 47.66 -39.61 -12.27
CA VAL A 337 48.90 -38.89 -12.61
C VAL A 337 49.91 -38.98 -11.46
N HIS A 338 49.48 -38.79 -10.21
CA HIS A 338 50.34 -38.93 -9.03
C HIS A 338 50.94 -40.33 -8.90
N HIS A 339 50.16 -41.38 -9.20
CA HIS A 339 50.66 -42.75 -9.22
C HIS A 339 51.71 -42.97 -10.32
N ILE A 340 51.49 -42.43 -11.52
CA ILE A 340 52.45 -42.49 -12.63
C ILE A 340 53.73 -41.73 -12.28
N GLU A 341 53.63 -40.52 -11.71
CA GLU A 341 54.77 -39.71 -11.29
C GLU A 341 55.63 -40.42 -10.24
N LYS A 342 54.99 -41.05 -9.24
CA LYS A 342 55.70 -41.89 -8.25
C LYS A 342 56.42 -43.06 -8.90
N ALA A 343 55.77 -43.77 -9.82
CA ALA A 343 56.38 -44.89 -10.53
C ALA A 343 57.59 -44.42 -11.36
N CYS A 344 57.45 -43.34 -12.12
CA CYS A 344 58.54 -42.73 -12.89
C CYS A 344 59.71 -42.32 -11.98
N ALA A 345 59.45 -41.68 -10.84
CA ALA A 345 60.49 -41.30 -9.88
C ALA A 345 61.27 -42.51 -9.35
N ILE A 346 60.58 -43.62 -9.05
CA ILE A 346 61.22 -44.88 -8.63
C ILE A 346 62.11 -45.45 -9.75
N TYR A 347 61.62 -45.47 -11.00
CA TYR A 347 62.40 -45.94 -12.14
C TYR A 347 63.66 -45.09 -12.37
N TYR A 348 63.55 -43.76 -12.31
CA TYR A 348 64.69 -42.86 -12.43
C TYR A 348 65.73 -43.10 -11.34
N LEU A 349 65.31 -43.25 -10.07
CA LEU A 349 66.21 -43.58 -8.96
C LEU A 349 66.91 -44.93 -9.18
N LYS A 350 66.20 -45.92 -9.71
CA LYS A 350 66.79 -47.23 -10.01
C LYS A 350 67.85 -47.14 -11.10
N ILE A 351 67.58 -46.44 -12.20
CA ILE A 351 68.56 -46.20 -13.28
C ILE A 351 69.79 -45.47 -12.75
N LEU A 352 69.61 -44.44 -11.91
CA LEU A 352 70.74 -43.71 -11.30
C LEU A 352 71.60 -44.61 -10.42
N ASN A 353 70.99 -45.48 -9.60
CA ASN A 353 71.72 -46.45 -8.80
C ASN A 353 72.48 -47.47 -9.66
N ASP A 354 71.84 -48.02 -10.69
CA ASP A 354 72.46 -49.00 -11.59
C ASP A 354 73.64 -48.37 -12.37
N CYS A 355 73.53 -47.10 -12.78
CA CYS A 355 74.63 -46.36 -13.42
C CYS A 355 75.77 -46.00 -12.46
N SER A 356 75.48 -45.83 -11.16
CA SER A 356 76.51 -45.53 -10.15
C SER A 356 77.41 -46.72 -9.78
N PHE A 357 77.03 -47.95 -10.16
CA PHE A 357 77.80 -49.19 -9.95
C PHE A 357 78.72 -49.57 -11.12
N VAL A 358 78.76 -48.77 -12.21
CA VAL A 358 79.58 -49.02 -13.41
C VAL A 358 80.84 -48.12 -13.46
N LYS A 359 81.22 -47.51 -12.34
CA LYS A 359 82.54 -46.90 -12.13
C LYS A 359 83.28 -47.69 -11.07
#